data_AF-A0A9N9BLP4-F1
#
_entry.id   AF-A0A9N9BLP4-F1
#
_cell.length_a   1.000
_cell.length_b   1.000
_cell.length_c   1.000
_cell.angle_alpha   90.00
_cell.angle_beta   90.00
_cell.angle_gamma   90.00
#
_symmetry.space_group_name_H-M   'P 1'
#
loop_
_entity.id
_entity.type
_entity.pdbx_description
1 polymer ?
#
loop_
_entity_poly.entity_id
_entity_poly.type
_entity_poly.pdbx_seq_one_letter_code
_entity_poly.pdbx_strand_id
1 'polypeptide(L)'
;MSLKDTIRIALKWGRFSPIRVHNTNGDSSIDMIVEHARYEFIIRCKDRSADESDVHKVEDILARRADDNEYIVGVLAARSFSEKAKYRAFASRYNVILANEDDIAWKIKAPAYGITHPEDSEIATLRRCISYSAVSYCENNNDLDNWNCGKHCNNAPGTEFVQAFSARRTFYQVEFLGDNYGYIAVNHKFQEIVVAFRGTTNLLNIAEDLNTMESVFQAEGVQYEGESISQAVRNYTHVHKGFYDAWKSLKDDINDKLNTLINQYQGYSVVVTGHSLGGAMAVFQAVNIKETYPEIMPRLYTYNAPRVGNEYFAYYVNNVLDWMRRVVVETEPVSHFLSGPMITKTLETYTWKHHKGEVWIANHTQEKEGTFVCAGSENEFCSHSLQPRDFLTSLHDSIKDHSGPFFWDIMTSKDWHGCKNFSKYEHIDT
;
A
#
# COMPACT_ATOMS: atom_id res chain seq x y z
N MET A 1 -3.23 -43.32 23.25
CA MET A 1 -3.94 -42.18 23.87
C MET A 1 -5.12 -41.86 22.96
N SER A 2 -6.34 -41.77 23.47
CA SER A 2 -7.47 -41.45 22.60
C SER A 2 -7.32 -40.02 22.04
N LEU A 3 -7.87 -39.73 20.86
CA LEU A 3 -7.93 -38.38 20.27
C LEU A 3 -8.42 -37.34 21.30
N LYS A 4 -9.39 -37.74 22.13
CA LYS A 4 -9.96 -36.94 23.22
C LYS A 4 -8.94 -36.60 24.31
N ASP A 5 -8.05 -37.52 24.65
CA ASP A 5 -7.03 -37.32 25.69
C ASP A 5 -5.87 -36.47 25.17
N THR A 6 -5.48 -36.65 23.90
CA THR A 6 -4.43 -35.85 23.25
C THR A 6 -4.84 -34.37 23.15
N ILE A 7 -6.09 -34.09 22.76
CA ILE A 7 -6.62 -32.72 22.67
C ILE A 7 -6.80 -32.09 24.06
N ARG A 8 -7.20 -32.86 25.09
CA ARG A 8 -7.24 -32.34 26.48
C ARG A 8 -5.87 -31.95 27.00
N ILE A 9 -4.84 -32.76 26.70
CA ILE A 9 -3.46 -32.48 27.09
C ILE A 9 -2.91 -31.27 26.31
N ALA A 10 -3.23 -31.16 25.02
CA ALA A 10 -2.90 -29.98 24.22
C ALA A 10 -3.37 -28.66 24.86
N LEU A 11 -4.65 -28.61 25.23
CA LEU A 11 -5.30 -27.42 25.78
C LEU A 11 -4.85 -27.10 27.21
N LYS A 12 -4.48 -28.11 28.00
CA LYS A 12 -4.10 -27.94 29.42
C LYS A 12 -2.67 -27.41 29.62
N TRP A 13 -1.78 -27.57 28.64
CA TRP A 13 -0.34 -27.29 28.80
C TRP A 13 0.20 -26.10 28.01
N GLY A 14 -0.65 -25.36 27.28
CA GLY A 14 -0.28 -24.08 26.66
C GLY A 14 0.98 -24.12 25.79
N ARG A 15 1.23 -25.23 25.08
CA ARG A 15 2.44 -25.37 24.25
C ARG A 15 2.20 -24.86 22.83
N PHE A 16 3.07 -23.93 22.41
CA PHE A 16 3.11 -23.18 21.16
C PHE A 16 3.54 -23.98 19.92
N SER A 17 3.15 -25.26 19.79
CA SER A 17 3.57 -26.10 18.65
C SER A 17 2.38 -26.80 18.00
N PRO A 18 2.35 -26.90 16.65
CA PRO A 18 1.28 -27.59 15.93
C PRO A 18 1.20 -29.04 16.40
N ILE A 19 0.01 -29.43 16.89
CA ILE A 19 -0.24 -30.79 17.38
C ILE A 19 -0.85 -31.59 16.25
N ARG A 20 -0.04 -32.43 15.59
CA ARG A 20 -0.57 -33.45 14.68
C ARG A 20 -1.31 -34.49 15.49
N VAL A 21 -2.56 -34.74 15.13
CA VAL A 21 -3.30 -35.87 15.67
C VAL A 21 -3.54 -36.91 14.59
N HIS A 22 -2.99 -38.11 14.82
CA HIS A 22 -3.25 -39.27 13.98
C HIS A 22 -4.51 -39.99 14.48
N ASN A 23 -5.38 -40.41 13.56
CA ASN A 23 -6.56 -41.20 13.91
C ASN A 23 -6.15 -42.55 14.53
N THR A 24 -6.97 -43.08 15.45
CA THR A 24 -6.78 -44.36 16.15
C THR A 24 -6.69 -45.57 15.21
N ASN A 25 -7.00 -45.40 13.91
CA ASN A 25 -6.93 -46.45 12.89
C ASN A 25 -5.66 -46.37 12.00
N GLY A 26 -4.73 -45.45 12.27
CA GLY A 26 -3.47 -45.38 11.53
C GLY A 26 -3.55 -44.79 10.12
N ASP A 27 -4.71 -44.30 9.68
CA ASP A 27 -4.86 -43.65 8.38
C ASP A 27 -4.18 -42.26 8.36
N SER A 28 -3.26 -42.08 7.42
CA SER A 28 -2.38 -40.91 7.29
C SER A 28 -3.04 -39.70 6.60
N SER A 29 -4.34 -39.75 6.31
CA SER A 29 -5.01 -38.83 5.39
C SER A 29 -5.48 -37.51 5.99
N ILE A 30 -5.45 -37.30 7.31
CA ILE A 30 -5.92 -36.06 7.96
C ILE A 30 -4.93 -35.58 9.03
N ASP A 31 -4.33 -34.40 8.82
CA ASP A 31 -3.57 -33.64 9.81
C ASP A 31 -4.45 -32.50 10.35
N MET A 32 -4.80 -32.53 11.65
CA MET A 32 -5.37 -31.35 12.31
C MET A 32 -4.25 -30.45 12.81
N ILE A 33 -4.30 -29.16 12.50
CA ILE A 33 -3.39 -28.14 12.99
C ILE A 33 -4.22 -27.13 13.80
N VAL A 34 -3.89 -27.01 15.09
CA VAL A 34 -4.55 -26.05 15.99
C VAL A 34 -3.60 -24.86 16.16
N GLU A 35 -3.94 -23.71 15.56
CA GLU A 35 -3.16 -22.48 15.68
C GLU A 35 -3.98 -21.39 16.37
N HIS A 36 -3.42 -20.81 17.42
CA HIS A 36 -4.17 -20.07 18.44
C HIS A 36 -4.37 -18.59 18.04
N ALA A 37 -5.44 -18.28 17.32
CA ALA A 37 -6.01 -16.93 17.28
C ALA A 37 -7.54 -17.06 17.35
N ARG A 38 -8.09 -17.01 18.58
CA ARG A 38 -9.55 -17.10 18.86
C ARG A 38 -10.28 -18.27 18.15
N TYR A 39 -10.15 -19.49 18.71
CA TYR A 39 -11.03 -20.64 18.42
C TYR A 39 -11.08 -21.13 16.95
N GLU A 40 -10.05 -20.86 16.15
CA GLU A 40 -9.93 -21.37 14.79
C GLU A 40 -9.11 -22.68 14.74
N PHE A 41 -9.64 -23.70 14.07
CA PHE A 41 -9.00 -25.00 13.88
C PHE A 41 -8.79 -25.23 12.38
N ILE A 42 -7.56 -25.52 11.96
CA ILE A 42 -7.28 -25.88 10.56
C ILE A 42 -7.31 -27.40 10.44
N ILE A 43 -8.10 -27.91 9.49
CA ILE A 43 -8.14 -29.35 9.18
C ILE A 43 -7.53 -29.54 7.80
N ARG A 44 -6.35 -30.16 7.75
CA ARG A 44 -5.60 -30.40 6.52
C ARG A 44 -5.74 -31.86 6.12
N CYS A 45 -6.33 -32.14 4.97
CA CYS A 45 -6.34 -33.49 4.40
C CYS A 45 -5.04 -33.70 3.60
N LYS A 46 -4.31 -34.77 3.91
CA LYS A 46 -2.95 -35.06 3.42
C LYS A 46 -2.95 -35.76 2.07
N ASP A 47 -4.03 -36.45 1.72
CA ASP A 47 -4.14 -37.21 0.47
C ASP A 47 -5.01 -36.50 -0.57
N ARG A 48 -4.64 -36.67 -1.85
CA ARG A 48 -5.14 -35.92 -3.02
C ARG A 48 -6.63 -36.11 -3.34
N SER A 49 -7.40 -36.72 -2.45
CA SER A 49 -8.83 -36.97 -2.59
C SER A 49 -9.47 -37.02 -1.21
N ALA A 50 -9.72 -35.87 -0.60
CA ALA A 50 -10.67 -35.83 0.51
C ALA A 50 -12.04 -36.22 -0.04
N ASP A 51 -12.61 -37.31 0.45
CA ASP A 51 -13.91 -37.81 0.04
C ASP A 51 -14.99 -37.57 1.11
N GLU A 52 -16.24 -37.92 0.80
CA GLU A 52 -17.35 -37.78 1.76
C GLU A 52 -17.09 -38.52 3.07
N SER A 53 -16.34 -39.64 3.06
CA SER A 53 -16.04 -40.41 4.28
C SER A 53 -15.10 -39.64 5.21
N ASP A 54 -14.14 -38.88 4.68
CA ASP A 54 -13.25 -38.04 5.47
C ASP A 54 -14.00 -36.84 6.07
N VAL A 55 -14.96 -36.27 5.33
CA VAL A 55 -15.85 -35.22 5.85
C VAL A 55 -16.76 -35.74 6.95
N HIS A 56 -17.35 -36.93 6.81
CA HIS A 56 -18.15 -37.54 7.88
C HIS A 56 -17.31 -37.82 9.14
N LYS A 57 -16.04 -38.21 9.01
CA LYS A 57 -15.12 -38.38 10.16
C LYS A 57 -14.90 -37.04 10.88
N VAL A 58 -14.76 -35.94 10.14
CA VAL A 58 -14.64 -34.59 10.71
C VAL A 58 -15.97 -34.14 11.33
N GLU A 59 -17.10 -34.38 10.68
CA GLU A 59 -18.44 -34.14 11.25
C GLU A 59 -18.61 -34.85 12.60
N ASP A 60 -18.20 -36.11 12.70
CA ASP A 60 -18.27 -36.88 13.95
C ASP A 60 -17.41 -36.28 15.07
N ILE A 61 -16.26 -35.68 14.72
CA ILE A 61 -15.37 -35.00 15.67
C ILE A 61 -16.01 -33.68 16.14
N LEU A 62 -16.60 -32.91 15.22
CA LEU A 62 -17.21 -31.61 15.49
C LEU A 62 -18.56 -31.72 16.21
N ALA A 63 -19.41 -32.68 15.81
CA ALA A 63 -20.72 -32.94 16.39
C ALA A 63 -20.64 -33.40 17.86
N ARG A 64 -19.58 -34.13 18.24
CA ARG A 64 -19.33 -34.56 19.63
C ARG A 64 -18.92 -33.42 20.59
N ARG A 65 -18.80 -32.18 20.10
CA ARG A 65 -18.49 -30.98 20.89
C ARG A 65 -19.61 -29.94 20.94
N ALA A 66 -20.68 -30.09 20.15
CA ALA A 66 -21.76 -29.10 20.06
C ALA A 66 -22.62 -28.95 21.33
N ASP A 67 -22.34 -29.73 22.38
CA ASP A 67 -23.06 -29.68 23.67
C ASP A 67 -22.45 -28.69 24.69
N ASP A 68 -21.28 -28.13 24.42
CA ASP A 68 -20.67 -27.07 25.24
C ASP A 68 -20.53 -25.79 24.39
N ASN A 69 -20.85 -24.61 24.94
CA ASN A 69 -20.92 -23.28 24.29
C ASN A 69 -19.60 -22.75 23.63
N GLU A 70 -18.85 -23.57 22.89
CA GLU A 70 -17.67 -23.18 22.12
C GLU A 70 -18.00 -23.15 20.61
N TYR A 71 -17.84 -21.97 20.00
CA TYR A 71 -17.91 -21.83 18.54
C TYR A 71 -16.66 -22.44 17.91
N ILE A 72 -16.81 -23.49 17.09
CA ILE A 72 -15.71 -24.08 16.33
C ILE A 72 -15.71 -23.46 14.93
N VAL A 73 -14.67 -22.70 14.59
CA VAL A 73 -14.43 -22.30 13.20
C VAL A 73 -13.41 -23.28 12.63
N GLY A 74 -13.89 -24.28 11.89
CA GLY A 74 -13.03 -25.18 11.12
C GLY A 74 -12.65 -24.54 9.80
N VAL A 75 -11.43 -24.74 9.31
CA VAL A 75 -11.08 -24.39 7.93
C VAL A 75 -10.76 -25.64 7.13
N LEU A 76 -11.53 -25.90 6.08
CA LEU A 76 -11.32 -27.04 5.19
C LEU A 76 -10.51 -26.57 3.97
N ALA A 77 -9.29 -27.08 3.85
CA ALA A 77 -8.42 -26.81 2.71
C ALA A 77 -8.89 -27.63 1.49
N ALA A 78 -9.53 -26.98 0.51
CA ALA A 78 -9.93 -27.59 -0.76
C ALA A 78 -9.08 -27.01 -1.90
N ARG A 79 -8.55 -27.84 -2.80
CA ARG A 79 -7.61 -27.41 -3.85
C ARG A 79 -8.30 -26.90 -5.12
N SER A 80 -9.61 -27.12 -5.28
CA SER A 80 -10.36 -26.66 -6.46
C SER A 80 -11.78 -26.17 -6.15
N PHE A 81 -12.33 -25.32 -7.02
CA PHE A 81 -13.70 -24.80 -6.90
C PHE A 81 -14.76 -25.92 -6.98
N SER A 82 -14.49 -26.98 -7.73
CA SER A 82 -15.37 -28.14 -7.87
C SER A 82 -15.52 -28.94 -6.56
N GLU A 83 -14.46 -29.00 -5.75
CA GLU A 83 -14.48 -29.62 -4.42
C GLU A 83 -15.16 -28.71 -3.40
N LYS A 84 -14.95 -27.39 -3.47
CA LYS A 84 -15.64 -26.43 -2.59
C LYS A 84 -17.16 -26.56 -2.69
N ALA A 85 -17.70 -26.77 -3.90
CA ALA A 85 -19.14 -26.92 -4.12
C ALA A 85 -19.73 -28.16 -3.40
N LYS A 86 -18.98 -29.26 -3.31
CA LYS A 86 -19.39 -30.51 -2.64
C LYS A 86 -19.58 -30.33 -1.13
N TYR A 87 -18.80 -29.42 -0.52
CA TYR A 87 -18.74 -29.27 0.94
C TYR A 87 -19.47 -28.04 1.49
N ARG A 88 -20.23 -27.30 0.65
CA ARG A 88 -20.98 -26.09 1.08
C ARG A 88 -22.02 -26.37 2.16
N ALA A 89 -22.73 -27.50 2.08
CA ALA A 89 -23.74 -27.87 3.07
C ALA A 89 -23.12 -28.15 4.44
N PHE A 90 -21.97 -28.83 4.47
CA PHE A 90 -21.16 -29.05 5.67
C PHE A 90 -20.65 -27.73 6.26
N ALA A 91 -20.08 -26.86 5.42
CA ALA A 91 -19.56 -25.55 5.81
C ALA A 91 -20.61 -24.68 6.53
N SER A 92 -21.83 -24.66 5.98
CA SER A 92 -22.95 -23.91 6.52
C SER A 92 -23.50 -24.48 7.83
N ARG A 93 -23.38 -25.80 8.08
CA ARG A 93 -23.93 -26.46 9.26
C ARG A 93 -23.09 -26.22 10.52
N TYR A 94 -21.76 -26.14 10.36
CA TYR A 94 -20.82 -26.11 11.49
C TYR A 94 -19.95 -24.85 11.54
N ASN A 95 -20.34 -23.78 10.83
CA ASN A 95 -19.59 -22.52 10.75
C ASN A 95 -18.12 -22.71 10.30
N VAL A 96 -17.91 -23.56 9.30
CA VAL A 96 -16.58 -23.89 8.76
C VAL A 96 -16.32 -23.05 7.51
N ILE A 97 -15.12 -22.46 7.41
CA ILE A 97 -14.68 -21.70 6.24
C ILE A 97 -14.02 -22.66 5.24
N LEU A 98 -14.42 -22.61 3.97
CA LEU A 98 -13.75 -23.33 2.88
C LEU A 98 -12.74 -22.39 2.21
N ALA A 99 -11.45 -22.65 2.33
CA ALA A 99 -10.40 -21.81 1.76
C ALA A 99 -9.31 -22.66 1.09
N ASN A 100 -8.52 -22.07 0.19
CA ASN A 100 -7.36 -22.80 -0.34
C ASN A 100 -6.28 -22.88 0.75
N GLU A 101 -5.46 -23.92 0.70
CA GLU A 101 -4.38 -24.16 1.67
C GLU A 101 -3.46 -22.94 1.82
N ASP A 102 -3.11 -22.30 0.71
CA ASP A 102 -2.25 -21.12 0.67
C ASP A 102 -2.94 -19.88 1.26
N ASP A 103 -4.24 -19.69 1.01
CA ASP A 103 -5.03 -18.56 1.55
C ASP A 103 -5.07 -18.62 3.09
N ILE A 104 -5.19 -19.81 3.66
CA ILE A 104 -5.30 -20.05 5.11
C ILE A 104 -3.96 -19.80 5.77
N ALA A 105 -2.90 -20.40 5.22
CA ALA A 105 -1.55 -20.22 5.72
C ALA A 105 -1.17 -18.73 5.69
N TRP A 106 -1.55 -18.02 4.63
CA TRP A 106 -1.33 -16.58 4.52
C TRP A 106 -2.15 -15.79 5.57
N LYS A 107 -3.45 -16.07 5.74
CA LYS A 107 -4.30 -15.35 6.71
C LYS A 107 -3.85 -15.48 8.16
N ILE A 108 -3.31 -16.63 8.55
CA ILE A 108 -2.83 -16.84 9.93
C ILE A 108 -1.45 -16.21 10.13
N LYS A 109 -0.61 -16.27 9.10
CA LYS A 109 0.71 -15.64 9.09
C LYS A 109 0.65 -14.12 9.06
N ALA A 110 -0.32 -13.54 8.36
CA ALA A 110 -0.43 -12.10 8.15
C ALA A 110 -0.40 -11.30 9.48
N PRO A 111 -1.25 -11.58 10.50
CA PRO A 111 -1.16 -10.90 11.78
C PRO A 111 0.19 -11.07 12.50
N ALA A 112 0.78 -12.27 12.42
CA ALA A 112 2.10 -12.54 13.01
C ALA A 112 3.23 -11.76 12.33
N TYR A 113 3.06 -11.38 11.06
CA TYR A 113 3.98 -10.56 10.28
C TYR A 113 3.60 -9.08 10.23
N GLY A 114 2.68 -8.64 11.10
CA GLY A 114 2.27 -7.24 11.21
C GLY A 114 1.46 -6.75 9.99
N ILE A 115 0.74 -7.64 9.33
CA ILE A 115 -0.18 -7.33 8.25
C ILE A 115 -1.60 -7.28 8.82
N THR A 116 -2.31 -6.19 8.52
CA THR A 116 -3.70 -5.97 8.93
C THR A 116 -4.51 -5.44 7.75
N HIS A 117 -5.83 -5.32 7.89
CA HIS A 117 -6.67 -4.63 6.92
C HIS A 117 -6.94 -3.19 7.38
N PRO A 118 -7.04 -2.22 6.47
CA PRO A 118 -7.41 -0.85 6.84
C PRO A 118 -8.86 -0.79 7.32
N GLU A 119 -9.17 0.19 8.16
CA GLU A 119 -10.56 0.49 8.51
C GLU A 119 -11.29 1.21 7.37
N ASP A 120 -12.62 1.14 7.33
CA ASP A 120 -13.41 1.74 6.24
C ASP A 120 -13.21 3.26 6.16
N SER A 121 -13.03 3.92 7.30
CA SER A 121 -12.70 5.34 7.38
C SER A 121 -11.31 5.68 6.81
N GLU A 122 -10.36 4.75 6.94
CA GLU A 122 -9.03 4.89 6.36
C GLU A 122 -9.10 4.75 4.84
N ILE A 123 -9.82 3.73 4.33
CA ILE A 123 -10.08 3.60 2.89
C ILE A 123 -10.72 4.87 2.32
N ALA A 124 -11.73 5.44 3.00
CA ALA A 124 -12.35 6.69 2.57
C ALA A 124 -11.37 7.88 2.52
N THR A 125 -10.42 7.93 3.47
CA THR A 125 -9.36 8.94 3.48
C THR A 125 -8.36 8.70 2.36
N LEU A 126 -7.93 7.47 2.13
CA LEU A 126 -7.03 7.11 1.03
C LEU A 126 -7.67 7.41 -0.33
N ARG A 127 -8.98 7.20 -0.49
CA ARG A 127 -9.73 7.56 -1.70
C ARG A 127 -9.80 9.09 -1.92
N ARG A 128 -9.98 9.85 -0.84
CA ARG A 128 -9.93 11.32 -0.90
C ARG A 128 -8.54 11.82 -1.30
N CYS A 129 -7.49 11.30 -0.67
CA CYS A 129 -6.12 11.76 -0.91
C CYS A 129 -5.59 11.40 -2.31
N ILE A 130 -5.96 10.24 -2.89
CA ILE A 130 -5.65 9.95 -4.30
C ILE A 130 -6.39 10.88 -5.24
N SER A 131 -7.61 11.29 -4.88
CA SER A 131 -8.35 12.26 -5.68
C SER A 131 -7.63 13.61 -5.75
N TYR A 132 -7.07 14.11 -4.65
CA TYR A 132 -6.20 15.30 -4.69
C TYR A 132 -4.99 15.10 -5.61
N SER A 133 -4.31 13.95 -5.52
CA SER A 133 -3.18 13.62 -6.40
C SER A 133 -3.60 13.60 -7.87
N ALA A 134 -4.76 13.02 -8.19
CA ALA A 134 -5.28 12.95 -9.56
C ALA A 134 -5.63 14.33 -10.12
N VAL A 135 -6.20 15.22 -9.30
CA VAL A 135 -6.55 16.59 -9.69
C VAL A 135 -5.33 17.41 -10.13
N SER A 136 -4.15 17.10 -9.59
CA SER A 136 -2.92 17.78 -10.00
C SER A 136 -2.58 17.59 -11.50
N TYR A 137 -3.17 16.59 -12.16
CA TYR A 137 -2.96 16.32 -13.58
C TYR A 137 -3.93 17.07 -14.50
N CYS A 138 -4.88 17.82 -13.96
CA CYS A 138 -5.81 18.58 -14.79
C CYS A 138 -5.14 19.77 -15.49
N GLU A 139 -5.26 19.81 -16.82
CA GLU A 139 -4.67 20.86 -17.67
C GLU A 139 -5.51 22.15 -17.73
N ASN A 140 -6.79 22.11 -17.33
CA ASN A 140 -7.73 23.24 -17.42
C ASN A 140 -7.91 23.94 -16.05
N ASN A 141 -7.29 25.11 -15.89
CA ASN A 141 -7.39 25.91 -14.66
C ASN A 141 -8.84 26.20 -14.23
N ASN A 142 -9.78 26.35 -15.17
CA ASN A 142 -11.19 26.62 -14.82
C ASN A 142 -11.86 25.48 -14.04
N ASP A 143 -11.41 24.23 -14.22
CA ASP A 143 -11.93 23.09 -13.49
C ASP A 143 -11.35 23.03 -12.07
N LEU A 144 -10.13 23.54 -11.86
CA LEU A 144 -9.50 23.65 -10.54
C LEU A 144 -10.11 24.81 -9.74
N ASP A 145 -10.22 25.98 -10.35
CA ASP A 145 -10.72 27.21 -9.71
C ASP A 145 -12.13 27.02 -9.14
N ASN A 146 -12.97 26.20 -9.80
CA ASN A 146 -14.33 25.91 -9.36
C ASN A 146 -14.47 24.54 -8.69
N TRP A 147 -13.37 23.81 -8.48
CA TRP A 147 -13.37 22.44 -7.97
C TRP A 147 -14.39 21.53 -8.70
N ASN A 148 -14.39 21.60 -10.04
CA ASN A 148 -15.36 20.96 -10.94
C ASN A 148 -14.70 19.90 -11.85
N CYS A 149 -13.87 19.06 -11.26
CA CYS A 149 -13.07 18.01 -11.88
C CYS A 149 -13.74 16.63 -11.84
N GLY A 150 -15.06 16.59 -12.00
CA GLY A 150 -15.82 15.34 -12.02
C GLY A 150 -15.66 14.50 -10.74
N LYS A 151 -15.40 13.20 -10.91
CA LYS A 151 -15.38 12.22 -9.81
C LYS A 151 -14.35 12.55 -8.72
N HIS A 152 -13.17 13.04 -9.09
CA HIS A 152 -12.12 13.36 -8.13
C HIS A 152 -12.53 14.52 -7.20
N CYS A 153 -13.16 15.57 -7.75
CA CYS A 153 -13.68 16.67 -6.94
C CYS A 153 -14.84 16.22 -6.06
N ASN A 154 -15.70 15.34 -6.58
CA ASN A 154 -16.81 14.75 -5.82
C ASN A 154 -16.34 13.88 -4.63
N ASN A 155 -15.18 13.23 -4.77
CA ASN A 155 -14.54 12.44 -3.70
C ASN A 155 -13.85 13.33 -2.65
N ALA A 156 -13.60 14.60 -2.95
CA ALA A 156 -13.04 15.60 -2.04
C ALA A 156 -13.95 16.83 -1.90
N PRO A 157 -15.19 16.66 -1.39
CA PRO A 157 -16.16 17.75 -1.30
C PRO A 157 -15.74 18.78 -0.25
N GLY A 158 -16.12 20.04 -0.48
CA GLY A 158 -15.80 21.16 0.41
C GLY A 158 -14.37 21.67 0.25
N THR A 159 -13.69 21.30 -0.82
CA THR A 159 -12.36 21.82 -1.16
C THR A 159 -12.46 23.08 -2.00
N GLU A 160 -11.62 24.04 -1.67
CA GLU A 160 -11.40 25.29 -2.36
C GLU A 160 -9.97 25.30 -2.89
N PHE A 161 -9.81 25.38 -4.21
CA PHE A 161 -8.51 25.57 -4.83
C PHE A 161 -7.98 26.97 -4.46
N VAL A 162 -6.69 27.04 -4.11
CA VAL A 162 -6.08 28.30 -3.70
C VAL A 162 -5.06 28.78 -4.73
N GLN A 163 -4.09 27.93 -5.07
CA GLN A 163 -3.00 28.32 -5.97
C GLN A 163 -2.29 27.09 -6.55
N ALA A 164 -1.87 27.18 -7.81
CA ALA A 164 -0.98 26.22 -8.45
C ALA A 164 0.43 26.81 -8.63
N PHE A 165 1.41 25.92 -8.71
CA PHE A 165 2.82 26.22 -8.84
C PHE A 165 3.42 25.36 -9.93
N SER A 166 4.22 25.96 -10.79
CA SER A 166 4.90 25.26 -11.88
C SER A 166 6.31 25.77 -12.05
N ALA A 167 7.26 24.85 -12.21
CA ALA A 167 8.65 25.18 -12.51
C ALA A 167 9.14 24.32 -13.67
N ARG A 168 9.86 24.96 -14.61
CA ARG A 168 10.46 24.24 -15.72
C ARG A 168 11.42 23.20 -15.21
N ARG A 169 11.31 22.00 -15.76
CA ARG A 169 12.23 20.91 -15.46
C ARG A 169 13.58 21.21 -16.12
N THR A 170 14.53 21.75 -15.36
CA THR A 170 15.86 22.14 -15.87
C THR A 170 16.85 20.98 -15.94
N PHE A 171 16.53 19.86 -15.31
CA PHE A 171 17.39 18.67 -15.29
C PHE A 171 17.09 17.74 -16.47
N TYR A 172 18.14 17.27 -17.14
CA TYR A 172 18.20 16.37 -18.30
C TYR A 172 18.10 16.95 -19.72
N GLN A 173 17.78 18.24 -19.93
CA GLN A 173 17.61 18.79 -21.29
C GLN A 173 16.62 17.97 -22.18
N VAL A 174 15.74 17.18 -21.57
CA VAL A 174 14.73 16.40 -22.27
C VAL A 174 13.40 17.13 -22.11
N GLU A 175 12.98 17.84 -23.16
CA GLU A 175 11.71 18.60 -23.21
C GLU A 175 10.45 17.74 -22.99
N PHE A 176 10.57 16.41 -23.03
CA PHE A 176 9.46 15.44 -23.04
C PHE A 176 8.83 15.12 -21.67
N LEU A 177 9.33 15.66 -20.55
CA LEU A 177 8.89 15.24 -19.20
C LEU A 177 7.89 16.18 -18.50
N GLY A 178 7.54 17.31 -19.12
CA GLY A 178 6.62 18.30 -18.57
C GLY A 178 7.17 19.05 -17.33
N ASP A 179 6.60 20.21 -17.06
CA ASP A 179 6.96 21.03 -15.89
C ASP A 179 6.67 20.31 -14.57
N ASN A 180 7.51 20.56 -13.56
CA ASN A 180 7.21 20.19 -12.18
C ASN A 180 5.98 20.99 -11.76
N TYR A 181 4.99 20.33 -11.18
CA TYR A 181 3.72 20.97 -10.84
C TYR A 181 3.23 20.52 -9.47
N GLY A 182 2.64 21.45 -8.73
CA GLY A 182 1.90 21.19 -7.52
C GLY A 182 0.86 22.27 -7.28
N TYR A 183 -0.07 22.02 -6.37
CA TYR A 183 -1.05 23.02 -5.96
C TYR A 183 -1.32 22.95 -4.47
N ILE A 184 -1.89 24.04 -3.95
CA ILE A 184 -2.40 24.14 -2.60
C ILE A 184 -3.90 24.40 -2.64
N ALA A 185 -4.62 23.76 -1.72
CA ALA A 185 -6.07 23.90 -1.56
C ALA A 185 -6.45 23.82 -0.08
N VAL A 186 -7.65 24.27 0.26
CA VAL A 186 -8.21 24.16 1.61
C VAL A 186 -9.50 23.37 1.55
N ASN A 187 -9.60 22.30 2.32
CA ASN A 187 -10.84 21.56 2.48
C ASN A 187 -11.50 21.93 3.82
N HIS A 188 -12.62 22.64 3.73
CA HIS A 188 -13.38 23.12 4.89
C HIS A 188 -14.22 22.04 5.55
N LYS A 189 -14.57 20.97 4.82
CA LYS A 189 -15.36 19.86 5.35
C LYS A 189 -14.55 18.97 6.28
N PHE A 190 -13.30 18.71 5.93
CA PHE A 190 -12.36 17.87 6.68
C PHE A 190 -11.34 18.66 7.50
N GLN A 191 -11.40 20.00 7.43
CA GLN A 191 -10.50 20.92 8.12
C GLN A 191 -9.02 20.60 7.82
N GLU A 192 -8.68 20.58 6.53
CA GLU A 192 -7.34 20.25 6.05
C GLU A 192 -6.83 21.25 5.01
N ILE A 193 -5.57 21.67 5.12
CA ILE A 193 -4.81 22.34 4.07
C ILE A 193 -4.12 21.25 3.27
N VAL A 194 -4.32 21.23 1.95
CA VAL A 194 -3.82 20.18 1.06
C VAL A 194 -2.70 20.74 0.20
N VAL A 195 -1.55 20.06 0.21
CA VAL A 195 -0.45 20.27 -0.74
C VAL A 195 -0.37 19.02 -1.62
N ALA A 196 -0.63 19.16 -2.92
CA ALA A 196 -0.64 18.03 -3.85
C ALA A 196 0.36 18.24 -4.98
N PHE A 197 1.12 17.19 -5.30
CA PHE A 197 2.14 17.22 -6.36
C PHE A 197 1.79 16.29 -7.51
N ARG A 198 2.09 16.75 -8.71
CA ARG A 198 1.92 16.01 -9.96
C ARG A 198 3.16 15.17 -10.24
N GLY A 199 2.95 13.94 -10.68
CA GLY A 199 4.01 13.12 -11.27
C GLY A 199 4.31 13.49 -12.74
N THR A 200 5.11 12.67 -13.41
CA THR A 200 5.43 12.88 -14.83
C THR A 200 4.18 12.76 -15.70
N THR A 201 4.07 13.59 -16.74
CA THR A 201 2.92 13.59 -17.66
C THR A 201 3.00 12.50 -18.74
N ASN A 202 4.18 11.91 -18.96
CA ASN A 202 4.42 10.84 -19.94
C ASN A 202 4.44 9.43 -19.33
N LEU A 203 3.42 9.09 -18.54
CA LEU A 203 3.35 7.77 -17.87
C LEU A 203 3.20 6.58 -18.85
N LEU A 204 2.89 6.84 -20.12
CA LEU A 204 2.86 5.80 -21.14
C LEU A 204 4.25 5.20 -21.43
N ASN A 205 5.32 5.91 -21.06
CA ASN A 205 6.70 5.46 -21.24
C ASN A 205 7.42 5.29 -19.90
N ILE A 206 6.72 4.87 -18.82
CA ILE A 206 7.34 4.68 -17.49
C ILE A 206 8.62 3.84 -17.56
N ALA A 207 8.69 2.79 -18.37
CA ALA A 207 9.93 2.01 -18.47
C ALA A 207 11.10 2.80 -19.07
N GLU A 208 10.83 3.69 -20.03
CA GLU A 208 11.84 4.60 -20.58
C GLU A 208 12.23 5.66 -19.56
N ASP A 209 11.27 6.19 -18.80
CA ASP A 209 11.51 7.14 -17.71
C ASP A 209 12.35 6.49 -16.60
N LEU A 210 12.02 5.27 -16.17
CA LEU A 210 12.77 4.52 -15.16
C LEU A 210 14.18 4.17 -15.64
N ASN A 211 14.34 3.71 -16.89
CA ASN A 211 15.65 3.42 -17.46
C ASN A 211 16.50 4.69 -17.62
N THR A 212 15.87 5.79 -18.03
CA THR A 212 16.52 7.09 -18.07
C THR A 212 16.95 7.45 -16.66
N MET A 213 16.04 7.48 -15.68
CA MET A 213 16.33 7.79 -14.28
C MET A 213 17.45 6.94 -13.68
N GLU A 214 17.53 5.64 -14.02
CA GLU A 214 18.62 4.76 -13.62
C GLU A 214 19.96 5.16 -14.28
N SER A 215 19.97 5.37 -15.61
CA SER A 215 21.19 5.69 -16.38
C SER A 215 21.88 7.00 -15.95
N VAL A 216 21.12 7.92 -15.38
CA VAL A 216 21.58 9.23 -14.93
C VAL A 216 21.47 9.44 -13.42
N PHE A 217 21.23 8.35 -12.68
CA PHE A 217 21.11 8.32 -11.24
C PHE A 217 22.21 9.12 -10.52
N GLN A 218 21.77 10.02 -9.65
CA GLN A 218 22.61 10.85 -8.79
C GLN A 218 22.01 10.89 -7.38
N ALA A 219 22.86 10.72 -6.39
CA ALA A 219 22.51 10.88 -4.99
C ALA A 219 22.91 12.29 -4.52
N GLU A 220 22.02 12.95 -3.79
CA GLU A 220 22.30 14.25 -3.15
C GLU A 220 22.37 14.02 -1.63
N GLY A 221 23.45 14.46 -1.00
CA GLY A 221 23.56 14.47 0.45
C GLY A 221 22.72 15.60 1.02
N VAL A 222 21.76 15.28 1.90
CA VAL A 222 20.88 16.30 2.49
C VAL A 222 21.18 16.44 3.97
N GLN A 223 21.45 17.67 4.39
CA GLN A 223 21.61 18.02 5.79
C GLN A 223 20.28 18.51 6.33
N TYR A 224 19.68 17.71 7.20
CA TYR A 224 18.47 18.07 7.93
C TYR A 224 18.86 18.53 9.34
N GLU A 225 18.39 19.71 9.74
CA GLU A 225 18.68 20.32 11.03
C GLU A 225 17.63 19.85 12.05
N GLY A 226 17.94 18.78 12.79
CA GLY A 226 17.06 18.25 13.83
C GLY A 226 17.82 17.48 14.90
N GLU A 227 17.56 17.79 16.18
CA GLU A 227 18.17 17.11 17.33
C GLU A 227 17.69 15.66 17.52
N SER A 228 16.62 15.27 16.81
CA SER A 228 15.95 13.97 16.91
C SER A 228 16.73 12.81 16.27
N ILE A 229 17.80 13.07 15.52
CA ILE A 229 18.66 12.03 14.92
C ILE A 229 20.14 12.29 15.17
N SER A 230 20.94 11.21 15.11
CA SER A 230 22.39 11.30 15.31
C SER A 230 23.09 11.98 14.12
N GLN A 231 24.26 12.57 14.37
CA GLN A 231 25.10 13.15 13.33
C GLN A 231 25.47 12.13 12.24
N ALA A 232 25.60 10.85 12.60
CA ALA A 232 25.85 9.79 11.63
C ALA A 232 24.69 9.67 10.63
N VAL A 233 23.43 9.66 11.08
CA VAL A 233 22.27 9.61 10.17
C VAL A 233 22.27 10.81 9.22
N ARG A 234 22.57 12.02 9.72
CA ARG A 234 22.67 13.23 8.86
C ARG A 234 23.77 13.11 7.81
N ASN A 235 24.95 12.61 8.19
CA ASN A 235 26.10 12.52 7.28
C ASN A 235 25.90 11.48 6.17
N TYR A 236 25.12 10.42 6.43
CA TYR A 236 24.90 9.34 5.47
C TYR A 236 23.54 9.42 4.77
N THR A 237 22.71 10.42 5.06
CA THR A 237 21.41 10.60 4.38
C THR A 237 21.59 11.06 2.94
N HIS A 238 21.12 10.23 2.01
CA HIS A 238 21.16 10.51 0.58
C HIS A 238 19.79 10.32 -0.05
N VAL A 239 19.44 11.21 -0.98
CA VAL A 239 18.14 11.24 -1.66
C VAL A 239 18.31 11.33 -3.16
N HIS A 240 17.29 10.95 -3.92
CA HIS A 240 17.40 10.91 -5.38
C HIS A 240 17.42 12.35 -5.89
N LYS A 241 18.54 12.75 -6.49
CA LYS A 241 18.80 14.16 -6.84
C LYS A 241 17.70 14.75 -7.73
N GLY A 242 17.25 14.01 -8.74
CA GLY A 242 16.19 14.49 -9.64
C GLY A 242 14.85 14.72 -8.92
N PHE A 243 14.52 13.91 -7.91
CA PHE A 243 13.29 14.11 -7.13
C PHE A 243 13.44 15.30 -6.20
N TYR A 244 14.61 15.43 -5.57
CA TYR A 244 14.91 16.52 -4.65
C TYR A 244 14.92 17.87 -5.36
N ASP A 245 15.56 17.97 -6.53
CA ASP A 245 15.60 19.18 -7.34
C ASP A 245 14.19 19.54 -7.87
N ALA A 246 13.39 18.54 -8.24
CA ALA A 246 12.00 18.76 -8.64
C ALA A 246 11.16 19.38 -7.51
N TRP A 247 11.21 18.80 -6.31
CA TRP A 247 10.56 19.37 -5.13
C TRP A 247 11.09 20.79 -4.81
N LYS A 248 12.43 20.94 -4.76
CA LYS A 248 13.09 22.19 -4.41
C LYS A 248 12.71 23.33 -5.35
N SER A 249 12.44 23.03 -6.62
CA SER A 249 12.01 24.04 -7.60
C SER A 249 10.65 24.69 -7.30
N LEU A 250 9.81 24.08 -6.45
CA LEU A 250 8.50 24.61 -6.03
C LEU A 250 8.44 24.96 -4.54
N LYS A 251 9.43 24.52 -3.75
CA LYS A 251 9.42 24.54 -2.29
C LYS A 251 9.12 25.92 -1.71
N ASP A 252 9.86 26.94 -2.14
CA ASP A 252 9.81 28.26 -1.49
C ASP A 252 8.43 28.92 -1.74
N ASP A 253 7.92 28.88 -2.97
CA ASP A 253 6.59 29.41 -3.31
C ASP A 253 5.46 28.69 -2.56
N ILE A 254 5.56 27.36 -2.44
CA ILE A 254 4.59 26.55 -1.69
C ILE A 254 4.65 26.90 -0.21
N ASN A 255 5.85 27.02 0.37
CA ASN A 255 6.02 27.32 1.79
C ASN A 255 5.51 28.71 2.15
N ASP A 256 5.75 29.71 1.31
CA ASP A 256 5.22 31.06 1.51
C ASP A 256 3.68 31.05 1.56
N LYS A 257 3.06 30.31 0.64
CA LYS A 257 1.60 30.20 0.61
C LYS A 257 1.06 29.36 1.77
N LEU A 258 1.71 28.24 2.07
CA LEU A 258 1.35 27.36 3.17
C LEU A 258 1.42 28.08 4.52
N ASN A 259 2.47 28.86 4.76
CA ASN A 259 2.60 29.70 5.95
C ASN A 259 1.39 30.63 6.13
N THR A 260 0.95 31.27 5.04
CA THR A 260 -0.23 32.13 5.06
C THR A 260 -1.48 31.34 5.46
N LEU A 261 -1.68 30.15 4.90
CA LEU A 261 -2.85 29.31 5.17
C LEU A 261 -2.84 28.71 6.58
N ILE A 262 -1.69 28.28 7.09
CA ILE A 262 -1.56 27.79 8.47
C ILE A 262 -1.96 28.87 9.48
N ASN A 263 -1.52 30.11 9.25
CA ASN A 263 -1.88 31.24 10.11
C ASN A 263 -3.37 31.60 10.02
N GLN A 264 -3.96 31.47 8.82
CA GLN A 264 -5.38 31.77 8.58
C GLN A 264 -6.33 30.69 9.11
N TYR A 265 -5.96 29.41 8.99
CA TYR A 265 -6.79 28.26 9.31
C TYR A 265 -6.21 27.46 10.48
N GLN A 266 -6.10 28.13 11.63
CA GLN A 266 -5.56 27.52 12.85
C GLN A 266 -6.36 26.25 13.23
N GLY A 267 -5.63 25.17 13.54
CA GLY A 267 -6.21 23.88 13.89
C GLY A 267 -6.53 22.97 12.70
N TYR A 268 -6.41 23.45 11.45
CA TYR A 268 -6.53 22.58 10.29
C TYR A 268 -5.30 21.67 10.18
N SER A 269 -5.52 20.41 9.81
CA SER A 269 -4.41 19.49 9.53
C SER A 269 -3.75 19.83 8.19
N VAL A 270 -2.47 19.49 8.01
CA VAL A 270 -1.80 19.63 6.72
C VAL A 270 -1.68 18.26 6.07
N VAL A 271 -2.32 18.07 4.92
CA VAL A 271 -2.25 16.86 4.10
C VAL A 271 -1.28 17.11 2.96
N VAL A 272 -0.32 16.20 2.79
CA VAL A 272 0.65 16.25 1.68
C VAL A 272 0.50 14.98 0.87
N THR A 273 0.26 15.12 -0.44
CA THR A 273 -0.08 13.98 -1.27
C THR A 273 0.52 14.04 -2.68
N GLY A 274 0.71 12.88 -3.28
CA GLY A 274 1.15 12.80 -4.66
C GLY A 274 1.22 11.38 -5.19
N HIS A 275 1.16 11.27 -6.52
CA HIS A 275 1.29 10.02 -7.26
C HIS A 275 2.63 9.98 -8.01
N SER A 276 3.25 8.80 -8.11
CA SER A 276 4.49 8.61 -8.87
C SER A 276 5.60 9.58 -8.40
N LEU A 277 6.24 10.33 -9.31
CA LEU A 277 7.18 11.42 -8.99
C LEU A 277 6.58 12.44 -8.00
N GLY A 278 5.29 12.77 -8.10
CA GLY A 278 4.62 13.67 -7.17
C GLY A 278 4.59 13.09 -5.74
N GLY A 279 4.50 11.76 -5.62
CA GLY A 279 4.64 11.09 -4.33
C GLY A 279 6.03 11.26 -3.72
N ALA A 280 7.10 11.20 -4.53
CA ALA A 280 8.45 11.49 -4.05
C ALA A 280 8.61 12.95 -3.57
N MET A 281 8.04 13.91 -4.30
CA MET A 281 8.01 15.32 -3.88
C MET A 281 7.22 15.53 -2.59
N ALA A 282 6.09 14.81 -2.43
CA ALA A 282 5.28 14.86 -1.21
C ALA A 282 6.05 14.39 0.04
N VAL A 283 6.92 13.38 -0.08
CA VAL A 283 7.79 12.95 1.04
C VAL A 283 8.69 14.09 1.51
N PHE A 284 9.40 14.76 0.58
CA PHE A 284 10.27 15.89 0.94
C PHE A 284 9.48 17.05 1.54
N GLN A 285 8.32 17.39 0.97
CA GLN A 285 7.50 18.47 1.48
C GLN A 285 6.97 18.17 2.89
N ALA A 286 6.54 16.93 3.18
CA ALA A 286 6.08 16.56 4.51
C ALA A 286 7.19 16.68 5.56
N VAL A 287 8.40 16.20 5.25
CA VAL A 287 9.58 16.38 6.12
C VAL A 287 9.86 17.86 6.34
N ASN A 288 9.90 18.66 5.26
CA ASN A 288 10.19 20.08 5.36
C ASN A 288 9.13 20.86 6.17
N ILE A 289 7.85 20.51 6.05
CA ILE A 289 6.79 21.10 6.88
C ILE A 289 7.04 20.81 8.35
N LYS A 290 7.35 19.55 8.69
CA LYS A 290 7.60 19.18 10.08
C LYS A 290 8.82 19.88 10.68
N GLU A 291 9.86 20.11 9.88
CA GLU A 291 11.06 20.84 10.31
C GLU A 291 10.81 22.34 10.44
N THR A 292 10.09 22.92 9.49
CA THR A 292 9.85 24.37 9.44
C THR A 292 8.79 24.80 10.47
N TYR A 293 7.80 23.93 10.71
CA TYR A 293 6.67 24.15 11.61
C TYR A 293 6.55 22.95 12.58
N PRO A 294 7.37 22.87 13.64
CA PRO A 294 7.41 21.70 14.54
C PRO A 294 6.08 21.31 15.18
N GLU A 295 5.20 22.30 15.39
CA GLU A 295 3.84 22.15 15.92
C GLU A 295 2.86 21.52 14.93
N ILE A 296 3.16 21.56 13.64
CA ILE A 296 2.33 20.97 12.60
C ILE A 296 2.67 19.49 12.47
N MET A 297 1.64 18.66 12.42
CA MET A 297 1.74 17.23 12.16
C MET A 297 1.25 16.95 10.74
N PRO A 298 2.12 17.02 9.72
CA PRO A 298 1.71 16.74 8.35
C PRO A 298 1.30 15.27 8.20
N ARG A 299 0.22 15.03 7.45
CA ARG A 299 -0.25 13.69 7.09
C ARG A 299 0.16 13.41 5.65
N LEU A 300 1.13 12.52 5.49
CA LEU A 300 1.67 12.15 4.18
C LEU A 300 0.89 10.98 3.57
N TYR A 301 0.44 11.14 2.32
CA TYR A 301 -0.17 10.07 1.53
C TYR A 301 0.48 10.00 0.15
N THR A 302 1.17 8.91 -0.14
CA THR A 302 1.80 8.70 -1.44
C THR A 302 1.17 7.52 -2.16
N TYR A 303 1.14 7.56 -3.49
CA TYR A 303 0.52 6.55 -4.33
C TYR A 303 1.50 6.12 -5.40
N ASN A 304 1.89 4.85 -5.40
CA ASN A 304 2.88 4.28 -6.30
C ASN A 304 4.18 5.11 -6.36
N ALA A 305 4.60 5.64 -5.21
CA ALA A 305 5.79 6.46 -5.13
C ALA A 305 7.05 5.59 -5.17
N PRO A 306 8.10 5.98 -5.94
CA PRO A 306 9.37 5.28 -5.94
C PRO A 306 10.10 5.45 -4.59
N ARG A 307 11.15 4.66 -4.36
CA ARG A 307 12.06 4.89 -3.23
C ARG A 307 12.70 6.27 -3.36
N VAL A 308 12.57 7.08 -2.31
CA VAL A 308 12.97 8.50 -2.33
C VAL A 308 14.39 8.75 -1.83
N GLY A 309 14.90 7.86 -0.99
CA GLY A 309 16.22 7.97 -0.38
C GLY A 309 16.80 6.61 0.02
N ASN A 310 18.02 6.66 0.56
CA ASN A 310 18.67 5.50 1.15
C ASN A 310 18.07 5.14 2.52
N GLU A 311 18.56 4.06 3.12
CA GLU A 311 18.10 3.58 4.43
C GLU A 311 18.19 4.63 5.54
N TYR A 312 19.17 5.54 5.50
CA TYR A 312 19.31 6.64 6.45
C TYR A 312 18.22 7.68 6.28
N PHE A 313 17.87 8.01 5.03
CA PHE A 313 16.72 8.87 4.75
C PHE A 313 15.40 8.22 5.17
N ALA A 314 15.20 6.94 4.87
CA ALA A 314 14.02 6.21 5.31
C ALA A 314 13.89 6.19 6.84
N TYR A 315 15.01 5.94 7.53
CA TYR A 315 15.07 6.05 9.00
C TYR A 315 14.72 7.47 9.46
N TYR A 316 15.23 8.50 8.79
CA TYR A 316 14.92 9.88 9.12
C TYR A 316 13.42 10.19 9.01
N VAL A 317 12.81 9.91 7.86
CA VAL A 317 11.37 10.09 7.63
C VAL A 317 10.54 9.36 8.70
N ASN A 318 10.92 8.13 9.02
CA ASN A 318 10.22 7.29 10.02
C ASN A 318 10.22 7.86 11.44
N ASN A 319 11.19 8.72 11.77
CA ASN A 319 11.37 9.34 13.09
C ASN A 319 10.90 10.80 13.13
N VAL A 320 10.83 11.48 11.99
CA VAL A 320 10.35 12.87 11.90
C VAL A 320 8.84 12.93 11.76
N LEU A 321 8.26 12.06 10.92
CA LEU A 321 6.84 12.08 10.60
C LEU A 321 6.04 11.15 11.51
N ASP A 322 5.01 11.70 12.13
CA ASP A 322 4.08 10.97 13.00
C ASP A 322 3.08 10.14 12.19
N TRP A 323 2.65 10.62 11.02
CA TRP A 323 1.65 9.97 10.18
C TRP A 323 2.04 9.92 8.71
N MET A 324 2.04 8.72 8.15
CA MET A 324 2.32 8.48 6.73
C MET A 324 1.62 7.22 6.22
N ARG A 325 1.23 7.26 4.95
CA ARG A 325 0.77 6.11 4.16
C ARG A 325 1.42 6.12 2.79
N ARG A 326 1.92 4.96 2.39
CA ARG A 326 2.49 4.66 1.07
C ARG A 326 1.61 3.61 0.41
N VAL A 327 0.68 4.04 -0.42
CA VAL A 327 -0.24 3.16 -1.13
C VAL A 327 0.48 2.57 -2.35
N VAL A 328 0.51 1.24 -2.45
CA VAL A 328 1.03 0.49 -3.59
C VAL A 328 -0.11 -0.37 -4.12
N VAL A 329 -0.30 -0.40 -5.43
CA VAL A 329 -1.35 -1.22 -6.05
C VAL A 329 -0.74 -2.38 -6.82
N GLU A 330 -1.30 -3.55 -6.58
CA GLU A 330 -1.08 -4.80 -7.32
C GLU A 330 0.41 -5.02 -7.63
N THR A 331 0.74 -5.13 -8.92
CA THR A 331 2.07 -5.47 -9.42
C THR A 331 2.81 -4.27 -10.02
N GLU A 332 2.45 -3.05 -9.60
CA GLU A 332 3.04 -1.84 -10.17
C GLU A 332 4.57 -1.75 -9.89
N PRO A 333 5.41 -1.49 -10.90
CA PRO A 333 6.86 -1.62 -10.72
C PRO A 333 7.58 -0.39 -10.17
N VAL A 334 6.96 0.80 -10.14
CA VAL A 334 7.64 2.04 -9.77
C VAL A 334 8.00 2.06 -8.29
N SER A 335 7.12 1.57 -7.42
CA SER A 335 7.44 1.36 -6.00
C SER A 335 8.59 0.37 -5.80
N HIS A 336 8.86 -0.52 -6.77
CA HIS A 336 9.94 -1.50 -6.70
C HIS A 336 11.23 -1.04 -7.37
N PHE A 337 11.23 0.12 -8.02
CA PHE A 337 12.41 0.75 -8.59
C PHE A 337 13.47 1.07 -7.53
N LEU A 338 14.76 0.95 -7.87
CA LEU A 338 15.91 1.06 -6.95
C LEU A 338 15.95 -0.03 -5.86
N SER A 339 15.41 -1.23 -6.10
CA SER A 339 15.38 -2.34 -5.11
C SER A 339 16.74 -3.02 -4.86
N GLY A 340 17.78 -2.63 -5.62
CA GLY A 340 19.13 -3.17 -5.48
C GLY A 340 20.16 -2.11 -5.06
N PRO A 341 21.39 -2.53 -4.72
CA PRO A 341 22.50 -1.61 -4.50
C PRO A 341 22.72 -0.78 -5.76
N MET A 342 22.50 0.53 -5.65
CA MET A 342 22.72 1.49 -6.72
C MET A 342 24.15 2.00 -6.63
N ILE A 343 24.93 1.76 -7.68
CA ILE A 343 26.29 2.26 -7.79
C ILE A 343 26.25 3.61 -8.49
N THR A 344 26.64 4.67 -7.81
CA THR A 344 26.76 6.01 -8.43
C THR A 344 27.89 6.04 -9.45
N LYS A 345 27.92 7.08 -10.28
CA LYS A 345 29.07 7.38 -11.15
C LYS A 345 30.38 7.57 -10.36
N THR A 346 30.31 7.88 -9.06
CA THR A 346 31.43 8.00 -8.13
C THR A 346 31.84 6.68 -7.47
N LEU A 347 31.25 5.54 -7.89
CA LEU A 347 31.47 4.19 -7.34
C LEU A 347 31.03 4.00 -5.88
N GLU A 348 30.20 4.91 -5.36
CA GLU A 348 29.55 4.75 -4.05
C GLU A 348 28.32 3.86 -4.21
N THR A 349 28.11 2.96 -3.25
CA THR A 349 26.97 2.04 -3.27
C THR A 349 25.94 2.48 -2.23
N TYR A 350 24.72 2.73 -2.68
CA TYR A 350 23.60 3.08 -1.79
C TYR A 350 22.49 2.05 -1.91
N THR A 351 21.99 1.63 -0.74
CA THR A 351 20.77 0.81 -0.65
C THR A 351 19.58 1.74 -0.47
N TRP A 352 18.78 1.88 -1.52
CA TRP A 352 17.53 2.65 -1.46
C TRP A 352 16.51 1.87 -0.66
N LYS A 353 15.72 2.59 0.14
CA LYS A 353 14.73 1.98 1.01
C LYS A 353 13.52 2.87 1.14
N HIS A 354 12.35 2.25 1.20
CA HIS A 354 11.13 2.96 1.55
C HIS A 354 11.09 3.36 3.03
N HIS A 355 10.42 4.48 3.31
CA HIS A 355 9.91 4.75 4.65
C HIS A 355 8.73 3.80 4.98
N LYS A 356 8.30 3.76 6.25
CA LYS A 356 7.21 2.92 6.75
C LYS A 356 5.84 3.36 6.24
N GLY A 357 4.82 2.55 6.54
CA GLY A 357 3.40 2.91 6.35
C GLY A 357 2.83 2.40 5.03
N GLU A 358 3.31 1.27 4.52
CA GLU A 358 2.78 0.67 3.30
C GLU A 358 1.32 0.24 3.46
N VAL A 359 0.53 0.57 2.44
CA VAL A 359 -0.82 0.05 2.23
C VAL A 359 -0.86 -0.59 0.86
N TRP A 360 -0.86 -1.91 0.81
CA TRP A 360 -0.84 -2.66 -0.43
C TRP A 360 -2.25 -3.07 -0.83
N ILE A 361 -2.74 -2.52 -1.95
CA ILE A 361 -3.98 -2.96 -2.60
C ILE A 361 -3.59 -4.13 -3.50
N ALA A 362 -3.54 -5.34 -2.97
CA ALA A 362 -3.15 -6.53 -3.73
C ALA A 362 -4.25 -7.01 -4.69
N ASN A 363 -5.50 -6.63 -4.44
CA ASN A 363 -6.61 -6.90 -5.33
C ASN A 363 -7.63 -5.76 -5.25
N HIS A 364 -7.63 -4.89 -6.25
CA HIS A 364 -8.51 -3.72 -6.26
C HIS A 364 -10.01 -4.06 -6.32
N THR A 365 -10.37 -5.26 -6.80
CA THR A 365 -11.77 -5.68 -6.91
C THR A 365 -12.41 -5.99 -5.54
N GLN A 366 -11.58 -6.14 -4.51
CA GLN A 366 -11.97 -6.45 -3.15
C GLN A 366 -11.48 -5.30 -2.26
N GLU A 367 -12.27 -4.24 -2.06
CA GLU A 367 -11.82 -3.00 -1.40
C GLU A 367 -11.06 -3.24 -0.10
N LYS A 368 -11.75 -3.69 0.97
CA LYS A 368 -11.12 -3.90 2.28
C LYS A 368 -10.33 -5.20 2.31
N GLU A 369 -10.91 -6.28 1.80
CA GLU A 369 -10.38 -7.64 1.86
C GLU A 369 -9.15 -7.84 0.96
N GLY A 370 -9.00 -7.03 -0.08
CA GLY A 370 -7.84 -6.99 -0.97
C GLY A 370 -6.84 -5.88 -0.65
N THR A 371 -7.03 -5.13 0.44
CA THR A 371 -6.11 -4.07 0.89
C THR A 371 -5.50 -4.41 2.24
N PHE A 372 -4.18 -4.21 2.34
CA PHE A 372 -3.37 -4.60 3.49
C PHE A 372 -2.54 -3.44 4.01
N VAL A 373 -2.59 -3.19 5.31
CA VAL A 373 -1.66 -2.29 6.01
C VAL A 373 -0.48 -3.10 6.53
N CYS A 374 0.72 -2.71 6.11
CA CYS A 374 1.93 -3.50 6.27
C CYS A 374 2.89 -2.87 7.27
N ALA A 375 3.31 -3.64 8.27
CA ALA A 375 4.30 -3.20 9.24
C ALA A 375 5.68 -3.04 8.62
N GLY A 376 6.42 -2.03 9.12
CA GLY A 376 7.79 -1.75 8.69
C GLY A 376 7.89 -0.93 7.42
N SER A 377 9.11 -0.83 6.89
CA SER A 377 9.45 -0.07 5.68
C SER A 377 9.17 -0.83 4.39
N GLU A 378 9.53 -2.11 4.34
CA GLU A 378 9.38 -3.00 3.19
C GLU A 378 9.13 -4.41 3.74
N ASN A 379 7.87 -4.81 3.78
CA ASN A 379 7.46 -6.08 4.37
C ASN A 379 7.52 -7.19 3.32
N GLU A 380 8.31 -8.24 3.54
CA GLU A 380 8.51 -9.36 2.62
C GLU A 380 7.22 -10.15 2.30
N PHE A 381 6.14 -9.92 3.04
CA PHE A 381 4.83 -10.53 2.85
C PHE A 381 3.79 -9.58 2.23
N CYS A 382 4.17 -8.34 1.90
CA CYS A 382 3.33 -7.36 1.20
C CYS A 382 3.81 -7.15 -0.24
N SER A 383 3.83 -5.91 -0.77
CA SER A 383 4.22 -5.70 -2.16
C SER A 383 5.67 -6.13 -2.41
N HIS A 384 6.54 -6.14 -1.38
CA HIS A 384 7.91 -6.66 -1.48
C HIS A 384 7.99 -8.18 -1.72
N SER A 385 6.88 -8.92 -1.57
CA SER A 385 6.81 -10.35 -1.91
C SER A 385 6.85 -10.61 -3.41
N LEU A 386 6.57 -9.59 -4.23
CA LEU A 386 6.52 -9.67 -5.68
C LEU A 386 7.92 -9.91 -6.25
N GLN A 387 8.02 -10.90 -7.15
CA GLN A 387 9.27 -11.25 -7.81
C GLN A 387 9.51 -10.39 -9.04
N PRO A 388 10.78 -10.24 -9.48
CA PRO A 388 11.12 -9.52 -10.70
C PRO A 388 10.32 -9.93 -11.95
N ARG A 389 9.90 -11.19 -12.03
CA ARG A 389 9.08 -11.71 -13.15
C ARG A 389 7.64 -11.21 -13.12
N ASP A 390 7.12 -10.87 -11.94
CA ASP A 390 5.76 -10.37 -11.75
C ASP A 390 5.59 -8.96 -12.32
N PHE A 391 6.70 -8.22 -12.50
CA PHE A 391 6.73 -6.89 -13.12
C PHE A 391 6.90 -6.91 -14.65
N LEU A 392 7.24 -8.07 -15.24
CA LEU A 392 7.76 -8.19 -16.62
C LEU A 392 6.77 -8.84 -17.61
N THR A 393 5.55 -9.17 -17.19
CA THR A 393 4.60 -9.92 -18.03
C THR A 393 4.04 -9.13 -19.19
N SER A 394 3.92 -7.80 -19.10
CA SER A 394 3.92 -6.89 -20.26
C SER A 394 4.13 -5.43 -19.84
N LEU A 395 4.83 -4.63 -20.66
CA LEU A 395 4.98 -3.17 -20.44
C LEU A 395 3.62 -2.46 -20.33
N HIS A 396 2.60 -2.99 -21.01
CA HIS A 396 1.25 -2.42 -21.05
C HIS A 396 0.47 -2.65 -19.75
N ASP A 397 0.69 -3.77 -19.06
CA ASP A 397 0.04 -4.07 -17.77
C ASP A 397 0.71 -3.30 -16.63
N SER A 398 2.04 -3.16 -16.66
CA SER A 398 2.80 -2.33 -15.72
C SER A 398 2.36 -0.84 -15.70
N ILE A 399 2.05 -0.26 -16.86
CA ILE A 399 1.57 1.13 -16.98
C ILE A 399 0.14 1.27 -16.44
N LYS A 400 -0.71 0.26 -16.67
CA LYS A 400 -2.07 0.24 -16.13
C LYS A 400 -2.02 0.22 -14.61
N ASP A 401 -1.28 -0.72 -14.02
CA ASP A 401 -1.18 -0.88 -12.58
C ASP A 401 -0.58 0.36 -11.92
N HIS A 402 0.44 0.98 -12.54
CA HIS A 402 1.01 2.22 -12.01
C HIS A 402 -0.03 3.35 -11.94
N SER A 403 -0.96 3.37 -12.89
CA SER A 403 -2.06 4.34 -12.95
C SER A 403 -3.26 3.97 -12.06
N GLY A 404 -3.18 2.87 -11.30
CA GLY A 404 -4.28 2.33 -10.50
C GLY A 404 -4.86 1.04 -11.09
N PRO A 405 -6.04 0.59 -10.64
CA PRO A 405 -7.05 1.37 -9.93
C PRO A 405 -6.84 1.42 -8.41
N PHE A 406 -6.92 2.62 -7.85
CA PHE A 406 -6.92 2.85 -6.40
C PHE A 406 -8.37 2.89 -5.90
N PHE A 407 -8.86 1.78 -5.33
CA PHE A 407 -10.24 1.69 -4.81
C PHE A 407 -11.31 2.06 -5.86
N TRP A 408 -11.21 1.52 -7.08
CA TRP A 408 -12.06 1.83 -8.25
C TRP A 408 -11.98 3.27 -8.78
N ASP A 409 -11.05 4.07 -8.27
CA ASP A 409 -10.62 5.31 -8.92
C ASP A 409 -9.40 5.00 -9.78
N ILE A 410 -9.54 5.17 -11.10
CA ILE A 410 -8.43 5.03 -12.03
C ILE A 410 -7.83 6.40 -12.29
N MET A 411 -6.51 6.44 -12.41
CA MET A 411 -5.79 7.53 -13.06
C MET A 411 -5.47 7.11 -14.51
N THR A 412 -6.47 6.70 -15.32
CA THR A 412 -6.27 6.08 -16.66
C THR A 412 -5.58 6.99 -17.66
N SER A 413 -4.52 6.51 -18.33
CA SER A 413 -3.73 7.23 -19.37
C SER A 413 -4.52 7.91 -20.51
N LYS A 414 -5.73 7.45 -20.84
CA LYS A 414 -6.57 8.04 -21.90
C LYS A 414 -7.34 9.31 -21.47
N ASP A 415 -7.42 9.56 -20.18
CA ASP A 415 -8.31 10.57 -19.61
C ASP A 415 -7.52 11.74 -18.98
N TRP A 416 -6.18 11.73 -19.08
CA TRP A 416 -5.26 12.76 -18.52
C TRP A 416 -5.43 14.15 -19.16
N HIS A 417 -6.01 14.21 -20.36
CA HIS A 417 -6.29 15.46 -21.08
C HIS A 417 -7.66 16.07 -20.75
N GLY A 418 -8.38 15.58 -19.74
CA GLY A 418 -9.68 16.13 -19.40
C GLY A 418 -10.19 15.70 -18.04
N CYS A 419 -10.11 16.63 -17.08
CA CYS A 419 -10.69 16.60 -15.73
C CYS A 419 -12.15 16.07 -15.62
N LYS A 420 -12.90 15.92 -16.73
CA LYS A 420 -14.34 15.60 -16.77
C LYS A 420 -14.73 14.30 -17.49
N ASN A 421 -13.83 13.66 -18.26
CA ASN A 421 -14.17 12.47 -19.03
C ASN A 421 -13.33 11.29 -18.53
N PHE A 422 -13.82 10.59 -17.51
CA PHE A 422 -13.22 9.31 -17.08
C PHE A 422 -14.31 8.23 -17.07
N SER A 423 -14.05 7.14 -17.79
CA SER A 423 -14.93 5.96 -17.83
C SER A 423 -14.69 5.05 -16.62
N LYS A 424 -15.70 4.24 -16.25
CA LYS A 424 -15.52 3.17 -15.25
C LYS A 424 -14.38 2.24 -15.70
N TYR A 425 -13.73 1.56 -14.76
CA TYR A 425 -12.83 0.43 -15.04
C TYR A 425 -13.72 -0.72 -15.55
N GLU A 426 -14.20 -0.60 -16.78
CA GLU A 426 -14.90 -1.68 -17.46
C GLU A 426 -13.83 -2.60 -18.04
N HIS A 427 -13.98 -3.90 -17.78
CA HIS A 427 -13.16 -4.96 -18.33
C HIS A 427 -12.82 -4.67 -19.79
N ILE A 428 -11.53 -4.43 -20.07
CA ILE A 428 -11.03 -4.53 -21.44
C ILE A 428 -10.87 -6.03 -21.71
N ASP A 429 -12.00 -6.71 -21.91
CA ASP A 429 -12.03 -7.98 -22.61
C ASP A 429 -11.92 -7.66 -24.11
N THR A 430 -10.73 -7.87 -24.68
CA THR A 430 -10.49 -8.55 -25.97
C THR A 430 -9.00 -8.70 -26.21
#